data_AF-A0A1H5UBT8-F1
#
_entry.id   AF-A0A1H5UBT8-F1
#
_cell.length_a   1.000
_cell.length_b   1.000
_cell.length_c   1.000
_cell.angle_alpha   90.00
_cell.angle_beta   90.00
_cell.angle_gamma   90.00
#
_symmetry.space_group_name_H-M   'P 1'
#
loop_
_entity.id
_entity.type
_entity.pdbx_description
1 polymer ?
#
loop_
_entity_poly.entity_id
_entity_poly.type
_entity_poly.pdbx_seq_one_letter_code
_entity_poly.pdbx_strand_id
1 'polypeptide(L)'
;MSIMKVVQNALSLLDKADDGIVLMNMYNEVVHPADAAFKGQVVYPYNAKSFIGESFRQNGIDLADKDLRFMLMKLLLSFEQMEANKVRKGKVKELLKENAFHDFGKLM
;
A
#
# COMPACT_ATOMS: atom_id res chain seq x y z
N MET A 1 16.69 5.08 -2.00
CA MET A 1 15.81 3.90 -1.81
C MET A 1 14.57 4.13 -2.65
N SER A 2 13.95 3.10 -3.25
CA SER A 2 12.71 3.34 -3.99
C SER A 2 11.54 3.47 -3.00
N ILE A 3 10.57 4.33 -3.33
CA ILE A 3 9.36 4.50 -2.50
C ILE A 3 8.60 3.18 -2.31
N MET A 4 8.58 2.32 -3.33
CA MET A 4 7.98 0.99 -3.25
C MET A 4 8.60 0.14 -2.13
N LYS A 5 9.93 0.16 -2.00
CA LYS A 5 10.63 -0.58 -0.94
C LYS A 5 10.32 -0.01 0.44
N VAL A 6 10.19 1.31 0.54
CA VAL A 6 9.81 1.99 1.80
C VAL A 6 8.40 1.58 2.24
N VAL A 7 7.44 1.55 1.31
CA VAL A 7 6.07 1.09 1.56
C VAL A 7 6.05 -0.38 1.97
N GLN A 8 6.75 -1.25 1.25
CA GLN A 8 6.84 -2.68 1.59
C GLN A 8 7.44 -2.92 2.98
N ASN A 9 8.51 -2.21 3.32
CA ASN A 9 9.12 -2.30 4.63
C ASN A 9 8.17 -1.82 5.73
N ALA A 10 7.45 -0.72 5.52
CA ALA A 10 6.48 -0.22 6.49
C ALA A 10 5.32 -1.19 6.70
N LEU A 11 4.79 -1.80 5.64
CA LEU A 11 3.74 -2.82 5.74
C LEU A 11 4.24 -4.06 6.49
N SER A 12 5.41 -4.59 6.13
CA SER A 12 6.00 -5.74 6.83
C SER A 12 6.31 -5.45 8.30
N LEU A 13 6.65 -4.20 8.63
CA LEU A 13 6.87 -3.79 10.02
C LEU A 13 5.55 -3.76 10.79
N LEU A 14 4.48 -3.20 10.20
CA LEU A 14 3.15 -3.19 10.80
C LEU A 14 2.60 -4.60 11.02
N ASP A 15 2.86 -5.53 10.11
CA ASP A 15 2.46 -6.95 10.28
C ASP A 15 3.14 -7.64 11.47
N LYS A 16 4.33 -7.17 11.85
CA LYS A 16 5.11 -7.68 12.98
C LYS A 16 4.90 -6.86 14.26
N ALA A 17 4.20 -5.73 14.16
CA ALA A 17 4.01 -4.82 15.27
C ALA A 17 2.88 -5.33 16.16
N ASP A 18 3.14 -5.38 17.46
CA ASP A 18 2.12 -5.64 18.48
C ASP A 18 1.78 -4.31 19.17
N ASP A 19 0.52 -3.88 19.07
CA ASP A 19 0.05 -2.56 19.51
C ASP A 19 0.93 -1.36 19.09
N GLY A 20 1.51 -1.45 17.88
CA GLY A 20 2.38 -0.40 17.32
C GLY A 20 3.80 -0.39 17.90
N ILE A 21 4.20 -1.46 18.61
CA ILE A 21 5.56 -1.71 19.06
C ILE A 21 6.17 -2.84 18.24
N VAL A 22 7.43 -2.66 17.83
CA VAL A 22 8.26 -3.71 17.24
C VAL A 22 9.46 -3.98 18.11
N LEU A 23 10.05 -5.18 17.99
CA LEU A 23 11.30 -5.51 18.66
C LEU A 23 12.45 -5.31 17.69
N MET A 24 13.49 -4.62 18.15
CA MET A 24 14.70 -4.37 17.38
C MET A 24 15.91 -5.00 18.07
N ASN A 25 16.83 -5.53 17.29
CA ASN A 25 18.11 -6.03 17.80
C ASN A 25 19.14 -4.90 17.90
N MET A 26 20.33 -5.22 18.43
CA MET A 26 21.45 -4.28 18.55
C MET A 26 21.93 -3.63 17.24
N TYR A 27 21.55 -4.18 16.09
CA TYR A 27 21.87 -3.67 14.75
C TYR A 27 20.72 -2.86 14.13
N ASN A 28 19.69 -2.54 14.90
CA ASN A 28 18.48 -1.85 14.46
C ASN A 28 17.64 -2.64 13.43
N GLU A 29 17.72 -3.97 13.44
CA GLU A 29 16.88 -4.81 12.59
C GLU A 29 15.63 -5.23 13.34
N VAL A 30 14.48 -5.18 12.67
CA VAL A 30 13.19 -5.61 13.24
C VAL A 30 13.13 -7.14 13.31
N VAL A 31 12.89 -7.67 14.51
CA VAL A 31 12.85 -9.10 14.81
C VAL A 31 11.46 -9.47 15.32
N HIS A 32 10.96 -10.64 14.92
CA HIS A 32 9.70 -11.17 15.46
C HIS A 32 9.90 -11.63 16.92
N PRO A 33 8.96 -11.39 17.85
CA PRO A 33 9.11 -11.80 19.25
C PRO A 33 9.43 -13.28 19.46
N ALA A 34 8.75 -14.16 18.72
CA ALA A 34 9.00 -15.60 18.79
C ALA A 34 10.43 -15.99 18.38
N ASP A 35 10.98 -15.34 17.35
CA ASP A 35 12.33 -15.61 16.87
C ASP A 35 13.38 -15.13 17.88
N ALA A 36 13.16 -13.95 18.46
CA ALA A 36 14.04 -13.37 19.47
C ALA A 36 14.09 -14.27 20.72
N ALA A 37 12.92 -14.74 21.18
CA ALA A 37 12.82 -15.66 22.31
C ALA A 37 13.50 -17.01 22.02
N PHE A 38 13.25 -17.60 20.85
CA PHE A 38 13.84 -18.87 20.45
C PHE A 38 15.37 -18.82 20.35
N LYS A 39 15.92 -17.72 19.81
CA LYS A 39 17.37 -17.53 19.61
C LYS A 39 18.09 -16.98 20.84
N GLY A 40 17.37 -16.64 21.92
CA GLY A 40 17.96 -15.95 23.08
C GLY A 40 18.56 -14.59 22.71
N GLN A 41 18.01 -13.93 21.70
CA GLN A 41 18.54 -12.66 21.18
C GLN A 41 18.09 -11.50 22.07
N VAL A 42 19.02 -10.63 22.45
CA VAL A 42 18.69 -9.38 23.11
C VAL A 42 18.03 -8.45 22.12
N VAL A 43 16.81 -8.03 22.45
CA VAL A 43 16.00 -7.09 21.67
C VAL A 43 15.42 -6.02 22.58
N TYR A 44 15.09 -4.88 22.00
CA TYR A 44 14.44 -3.77 22.70
C TYR A 44 13.19 -3.32 21.94
N PRO A 45 12.17 -2.82 22.66
CA PRO A 45 10.96 -2.31 22.04
C PRO A 45 11.24 -0.98 21.33
N TYR A 46 10.60 -0.79 20.18
CA TYR A 46 10.67 0.45 19.41
C TYR A 46 9.30 0.80 18.82
N ASN A 47 9.02 2.09 18.70
CA ASN A 47 7.75 2.59 18.20
C ASN A 47 7.67 2.47 16.66
N ALA A 48 6.79 1.60 16.17
CA ALA A 48 6.61 1.33 14.74
C ALA A 48 6.26 2.59 13.95
N LYS A 49 5.37 3.42 14.48
CA LYS A 49 4.94 4.67 13.84
C LYS A 49 6.11 5.64 13.64
N SER A 50 7.01 5.72 14.62
CA SER A 50 8.19 6.59 14.55
C SER A 50 9.17 6.10 13.49
N PHE A 51 9.42 4.79 13.42
CA PHE A 51 10.25 4.17 12.38
C PHE A 51 9.70 4.45 10.98
N ILE A 52 8.39 4.22 10.78
CA ILE A 52 7.72 4.45 9.50
C ILE A 52 7.77 5.92 9.13
N GLY A 53 7.43 6.82 10.06
CA GLY A 53 7.46 8.26 9.83
C GLY A 53 8.84 8.74 9.39
N GLU A 54 9.90 8.26 10.03
CA GLU A 54 11.28 8.62 9.67
C GLU A 54 11.66 8.09 8.28
N SER A 55 11.31 6.84 7.98
CA SER A 55 11.58 6.24 6.67
C SER A 55 10.90 7.00 5.54
N PHE A 56 9.65 7.44 5.74
CA PHE A 56 8.91 8.21 4.73
C PHE A 56 9.44 9.65 4.61
N ARG A 57 9.80 10.32 5.72
CA ARG A 57 10.40 11.66 5.69
C ARG A 57 11.71 11.71 4.92
N GLN A 58 12.56 10.70 5.09
CA GLN A 58 13.80 10.56 4.31
C GLN A 58 13.56 10.43 2.79
N ASN A 59 12.34 10.07 2.39
CA ASN A 59 11.90 9.98 1.00
C ASN A 59 10.97 11.14 0.61
N GLY A 60 10.94 12.23 1.39
CA GLY A 60 10.20 13.45 1.07
C GLY A 60 8.70 13.39 1.34
N ILE A 61 8.21 12.39 2.09
CA ILE A 61 6.80 12.24 2.44
C ILE A 61 6.67 12.37 3.95
N ASP A 62 6.12 13.47 4.44
CA ASP A 62 5.88 13.62 5.88
C ASP A 62 4.51 13.08 6.29
N LEU A 63 4.49 11.81 6.71
CA LEU A 63 3.26 11.18 7.20
C LEU A 63 2.76 11.77 8.53
N ALA A 64 3.48 12.67 9.20
CA ALA A 64 2.93 13.40 10.35
C ALA A 64 1.88 14.44 9.93
N ASP A 65 2.03 15.03 8.75
CA ASP A 65 1.09 15.99 8.17
C ASP A 65 -0.24 15.29 7.85
N LYS A 66 -1.30 15.74 8.54
CA LYS A 66 -2.65 15.21 8.38
C LYS A 66 -3.21 15.50 6.99
N ASP A 67 -2.97 16.70 6.46
CA ASP A 67 -3.51 17.12 5.18
C ASP A 67 -2.86 16.34 4.04
N LEU A 68 -1.55 16.10 4.12
CA LEU A 68 -0.85 15.21 3.20
C LEU A 68 -1.46 13.80 3.18
N ARG A 69 -1.72 13.20 4.35
CA ARG A 69 -2.35 11.86 4.42
C ARG A 69 -3.72 11.83 3.73
N PHE A 70 -4.56 12.85 3.96
CA PHE A 70 -5.86 12.95 3.29
C PHE A 70 -5.74 13.11 1.78
N MET A 71 -4.81 13.94 1.31
CA MET A 71 -4.56 14.13 -0.13
C MET A 71 -4.07 12.84 -0.80
N LEU A 72 -3.17 12.10 -0.15
CA LEU A 72 -2.68 10.81 -0.65
C LEU A 72 -3.81 9.78 -0.75
N MET A 73 -4.66 9.67 0.28
CA MET A 73 -5.84 8.79 0.22
C MET A 73 -6.77 9.16 -0.93
N LYS A 74 -7.08 10.45 -1.09
CA LYS A 74 -7.93 10.95 -2.19
C LYS A 74 -7.34 10.60 -3.55
N LEU A 75 -6.03 10.81 -3.72
CA LEU A 75 -5.31 10.49 -4.96
C LEU A 75 -5.44 9.01 -5.32
N LEU A 76 -5.14 8.11 -4.37
CA LEU A 76 -5.25 6.66 -4.56
C LEU A 76 -6.67 6.24 -4.95
N LEU A 77 -7.69 6.73 -4.24
CA LEU A 77 -9.08 6.44 -4.56
C LEU A 77 -9.48 6.92 -5.96
N SER A 78 -9.05 8.12 -6.36
CA SER A 78 -9.30 8.64 -7.70
C SER A 78 -8.61 7.82 -8.79
N PHE A 79 -7.38 7.34 -8.55
CA PHE A 79 -6.67 6.45 -9.48
C PHE A 79 -7.42 5.13 -9.68
N GLU A 80 -7.84 4.47 -8.60
CA GLU A 80 -8.60 3.21 -8.69
C GLU A 80 -9.93 3.38 -9.43
N GLN A 81 -10.64 4.49 -9.18
CA GLN A 81 -11.86 4.82 -9.93
C GLN A 81 -11.59 5.00 -11.43
N MET A 82 -10.47 5.64 -11.80
CA MET A 82 -10.11 5.81 -13.21
C MET A 82 -9.81 4.48 -13.89
N GLU A 83 -9.09 3.57 -13.22
CA GLU A 83 -8.80 2.23 -13.76
C GLU A 83 -10.08 1.39 -13.91
N ALA A 84 -10.96 1.38 -12.90
CA ALA A 84 -12.25 0.72 -12.99
C ALA A 84 -13.11 1.26 -14.16
N ASN A 85 -13.08 2.58 -14.38
CA ASN A 85 -13.79 3.22 -15.48
C ASN A 85 -13.22 2.85 -16.85
N LYS A 86 -11.91 2.65 -16.99
CA LYS A 86 -11.30 2.14 -18.23
C LYS A 86 -11.81 0.73 -18.54
N VAL A 87 -11.82 -0.15 -17.54
CA VAL A 87 -12.35 -1.52 -17.68
C VAL A 87 -13.82 -1.51 -18.09
N ARG A 88 -14.64 -0.68 -17.44
CA ARG A 88 -16.07 -0.54 -17.79
C ARG A 88 -16.27 -0.03 -19.22
N LYS A 89 -15.52 0.99 -19.64
CA LYS A 89 -15.57 1.50 -21.03
C LYS A 89 -15.12 0.46 -22.04
N GLY A 90 -14.13 -0.38 -21.71
CA GLY A 90 -13.70 -1.50 -22.53
C GLY A 90 -14.83 -2.51 -22.76
N LYS A 91 -15.46 -2.98 -21.68
CA LYS A 91 -16.60 -3.92 -21.74
C LYS A 91 -17.79 -3.34 -22.51
N VAL A 92 -18.13 -2.07 -22.33
CA VAL A 92 -19.20 -1.41 -23.09
C VAL A 92 -18.86 -1.36 -24.59
N LYS A 93 -17.61 -1.07 -24.96
CA LYS A 93 -17.19 -1.09 -26.37
C LYS A 93 -17.24 -2.49 -26.98
N GLU A 94 -16.95 -3.53 -26.20
CA GLU A 94 -17.00 -4.92 -26.62
C GLU A 94 -18.45 -5.38 -26.84
N LEU A 95 -19.33 -5.13 -25.88
CA LEU A 95 -20.79 -5.39 -26.00
C LEU A 95 -21.42 -4.62 -27.17
N LEU A 96 -21.00 -3.37 -27.40
CA LEU A 96 -21.48 -2.60 -28.55
C LEU A 96 -20.96 -3.18 -29.88
N LYS A 97 -19.76 -3.75 -29.93
CA LYS A 97 -19.26 -4.44 -31.12
C LYS A 97 -20.00 -5.76 -31.35
N GLU A 98 -20.22 -6.55 -30.31
CA GLU A 98 -20.95 -7.84 -30.41
C GLU A 98 -22.40 -7.65 -30.83
N ASN A 99 -23.07 -6.61 -30.30
CA ASN A 99 -24.48 -6.33 -30.62
C ASN A 99 -24.69 -5.49 -31.90
N ALA A 100 -23.66 -4.80 -32.42
CA ALA A 100 -23.80 -3.97 -33.62
C ALA A 100 -23.77 -4.75 -34.95
N PHE A 101 -23.47 -6.05 -34.94
CA PHE A 101 -23.39 -6.86 -36.18
C PHE A 101 -24.55 -7.84 -36.38
N HIS A 102 -25.54 -7.91 -35.49
CA HIS A 102 -26.62 -8.89 -35.62
C HIS A 102 -28.02 -8.39 -35.99
N ASP A 103 -28.38 -7.10 -35.85
CA ASP A 103 -29.80 -6.71 -36.00
C ASP A 103 -30.13 -5.46 -36.83
N PHE A 104 -29.17 -4.79 -37.48
CA PHE A 104 -29.49 -3.62 -38.32
C PHE A 104 -29.57 -3.90 -39.83
N GLY A 105 -29.48 -5.16 -40.26
CA GLY A 105 -29.44 -5.53 -41.68
C GLY A 105 -30.64 -6.35 -42.20
N LYS A 106 -31.69 -6.59 -41.40
CA LYS A 106 -32.85 -7.42 -41.82
C LYS A 106 -34.23 -6.78 -41.68
N LEU A 107 -34.28 -5.46 -41.47
CA LEU A 107 -35.53 -4.70 -41.54
C LEU A 107 -35.28 -3.46 -42.40
N MET A 108 -35.19 -3.68 -43.72
CA MET A 108 -35.67 -2.85 -44.84
C MET A 108 -35.30 -3.52 -46.15
#